data_AF-A0AAU3QXF7-F1
#
_entry.id   AF-A0AAU3QXF7-F1
#
_cell.length_a   1.000
_cell.length_b   1.000
_cell.length_c   1.000
_cell.angle_alpha   90.00
_cell.angle_beta   90.00
_cell.angle_gamma   90.00
#
_symmetry.space_group_name_H-M   'P 1'
#
loop_
_entity.id
_entity.type
_entity.pdbx_description
1 polymer ?
#
loop_
_entity_poly.entity_id
_entity_poly.type
_entity_poly.pdbx_seq_one_letter_code
_entity_poly.pdbx_strand_id
1 'polypeptide(L)'
;MRPTRPSRPLLIAAVLVAGVLLLTACQDSDSVEPAGTTAASPSPGTSGTLGPGTVSYLAPGKYAINVSGTGQRFSVSDRTEVYGAGGICGEHTPEATDRCTLDELKEAGNGGVPAIVVVEKGVATRVTEVFTPRTSPPDVGHSTE
;
A
#
# COMPACT_ATOMS: atom_id res chain seq x y z
N MET A 1 -8.90 45.67 -4.40
CA MET A 1 -10.38 45.76 -4.24
C MET A 1 -11.01 45.90 -5.63
N ARG A 2 -11.95 45.02 -6.00
CA ARG A 2 -12.86 45.15 -7.18
C ARG A 2 -12.17 45.30 -8.57
N PRO A 3 -12.91 45.16 -9.70
CA PRO A 3 -14.25 44.56 -9.89
C PRO A 3 -14.09 43.01 -9.90
N THR A 4 -14.62 42.11 -10.76
CA THR A 4 -15.49 42.16 -11.95
C THR A 4 -16.21 40.81 -12.07
N ARG A 5 -17.41 40.75 -12.68
CA ARG A 5 -18.09 39.50 -13.05
C ARG A 5 -18.95 39.70 -14.31
N PRO A 6 -18.60 39.12 -15.48
CA PRO A 6 -19.54 39.01 -16.59
C PRO A 6 -20.59 37.93 -16.31
N SER A 7 -21.77 38.03 -16.92
CA SER A 7 -22.96 37.27 -16.55
C SER A 7 -23.63 36.56 -17.74
N ARG A 8 -24.19 35.37 -17.46
CA ARG A 8 -25.36 34.69 -18.07
C ARG A 8 -25.82 35.16 -19.47
N PRO A 9 -26.11 34.19 -20.36
CA PRO A 9 -27.52 33.77 -20.41
C PRO A 9 -27.75 32.28 -20.10
N LEU A 10 -29.00 31.98 -19.75
CA LEU A 10 -29.58 30.65 -19.63
C LEU A 10 -30.22 30.28 -20.97
N LEU A 11 -29.98 29.08 -21.49
CA LEU A 11 -30.81 28.49 -22.54
C LEU A 11 -31.27 27.10 -22.12
N ILE A 12 -32.57 26.97 -21.90
CA ILE A 12 -33.24 25.68 -21.69
C ILE A 12 -33.70 25.20 -23.07
N ALA A 13 -33.28 24.01 -23.47
CA ALA A 13 -33.79 23.30 -24.64
C ALA A 13 -34.12 21.86 -24.25
N ALA A 14 -35.32 21.66 -23.68
CA ALA A 14 -35.82 20.32 -23.39
C ALA A 14 -36.35 19.68 -24.68
N VAL A 15 -35.63 18.70 -25.22
CA VAL A 15 -36.05 17.94 -26.41
C VAL A 15 -36.37 16.51 -26.00
N LEU A 16 -37.65 16.26 -25.72
CA LEU A 16 -38.19 14.91 -25.51
C LEU A 16 -38.31 14.18 -26.85
N VAL A 17 -37.25 13.48 -27.26
CA VAL A 17 -37.32 12.50 -28.36
C VAL A 17 -37.73 11.15 -27.78
N ALA A 18 -38.93 10.70 -28.11
CA ALA A 18 -39.39 9.36 -27.73
C ALA A 18 -38.86 8.30 -28.71
N GLY A 19 -38.37 7.18 -28.15
CA GLY A 19 -38.31 5.89 -28.86
C GLY A 19 -37.18 5.70 -29.87
N VAL A 20 -36.01 5.28 -29.38
CA VAL A 20 -35.16 4.33 -30.12
C VAL A 20 -34.74 3.22 -29.16
N LEU A 21 -35.16 1.97 -29.42
CA LEU A 21 -34.54 0.81 -28.80
C LEU A 21 -33.22 0.52 -29.52
N LEU A 22 -32.13 1.06 -28.99
CA LEU A 22 -30.79 0.55 -29.24
C LEU A 22 -30.32 -0.14 -27.96
N LEU A 23 -29.85 -1.39 -28.08
CA LEU A 23 -29.21 -2.08 -26.97
C LEU A 23 -27.96 -1.30 -26.56
N THR A 24 -27.64 -1.30 -25.26
CA THR A 24 -26.42 -0.71 -24.71
C THR A 24 -25.21 -1.09 -25.55
N ALA A 25 -24.64 -0.10 -26.24
CA ALA A 25 -23.29 -0.22 -26.75
C ALA A 25 -22.36 -0.31 -25.54
N CYS A 26 -21.60 -1.41 -25.43
CA CYS A 26 -20.44 -1.41 -24.54
C CYS A 26 -19.54 -0.23 -24.93
N GLN A 27 -19.14 0.55 -23.93
CA GLN A 27 -18.27 1.70 -24.15
C GLN A 27 -16.93 1.24 -24.71
N ASP A 28 -16.32 2.13 -25.50
CA ASP A 28 -15.03 1.96 -26.19
C ASP A 28 -14.05 1.04 -25.45
N SER A 29 -13.70 -0.07 -26.09
CA SER A 29 -12.91 -1.15 -25.50
C SER A 29 -12.07 -1.85 -26.57
N ASP A 30 -10.98 -1.21 -27.01
CA ASP A 30 -9.62 -1.77 -26.86
C ASP A 30 -8.54 -0.85 -27.44
N SER A 31 -7.58 -0.42 -26.60
CA SER A 31 -6.18 -0.11 -26.97
C SER A 31 -5.39 0.36 -25.74
N VAL A 32 -5.02 -0.62 -24.92
CA VAL A 32 -4.02 -0.61 -23.82
C VAL A 32 -3.20 0.69 -23.64
N GLU A 33 -3.56 1.49 -22.63
CA GLU A 33 -2.56 2.05 -21.70
C GLU A 33 -2.67 1.28 -20.36
N PRO A 34 -1.56 1.11 -19.62
CA PRO A 34 -1.54 0.24 -18.45
C PRO A 34 -2.47 0.75 -17.36
N ALA A 35 -3.03 -0.18 -16.58
CA ALA A 35 -3.96 0.14 -15.49
C ALA A 35 -3.36 1.22 -14.58
N GLY A 36 -3.99 2.41 -14.61
CA GLY A 36 -3.76 3.53 -13.70
C GLY A 36 -4.21 3.22 -12.28
N THR A 37 -3.73 2.11 -11.73
CA THR A 37 -3.69 1.91 -10.30
C THR A 37 -2.99 3.11 -9.69
N THR A 38 -3.58 3.70 -8.65
CA THR A 38 -2.82 4.57 -7.76
C THR A 38 -1.95 3.70 -6.84
N ALA A 39 -1.05 2.95 -7.50
CA ALA A 39 0.29 2.81 -6.99
C ALA A 39 0.86 4.23 -6.90
N ALA A 40 0.58 4.89 -5.77
CA ALA A 40 1.21 6.13 -5.40
C ALA A 40 2.71 5.94 -5.64
N SER A 41 3.23 6.70 -6.61
CA SER A 41 4.64 6.64 -7.00
C SER A 41 5.47 6.73 -5.72
N PRO A 42 6.49 5.86 -5.53
CA PRO A 42 7.24 5.80 -4.28
C PRO A 42 7.70 7.22 -3.92
N SER A 43 7.15 7.77 -2.84
CA SER A 43 7.08 9.22 -2.62
C SER A 43 8.46 9.85 -2.81
N PRO A 44 8.64 10.74 -3.81
CA PRO A 44 9.97 11.11 -4.28
C PRO A 44 10.73 11.86 -3.19
N GLY A 45 11.66 11.15 -2.54
CA GLY A 45 12.48 11.69 -1.44
C GLY A 45 12.16 11.17 -0.04
N THR A 46 11.24 10.22 0.16
CA THR A 46 11.09 9.59 1.49
C THR A 46 12.33 8.76 1.83
N SER A 47 13.16 9.32 2.72
CA SER A 47 14.18 8.62 3.49
C SER A 47 13.82 8.66 4.98
N GLY A 48 14.06 7.58 5.72
CA GLY A 48 13.78 7.46 7.14
C GLY A 48 13.47 6.03 7.57
N THR A 49 13.36 5.83 8.88
CA THR A 49 12.93 4.55 9.48
C THR A 49 11.41 4.52 9.58
N LEU A 50 10.79 3.45 9.11
CA LEU A 50 9.35 3.22 9.11
C LEU A 50 9.01 2.06 10.05
N GLY A 51 8.00 2.24 10.89
CA GLY A 51 7.52 1.20 11.80
C GLY A 51 7.83 1.48 13.27
N PRO A 52 7.59 0.49 14.17
CA PRO A 52 7.09 -0.85 13.87
C PRO A 52 5.73 -0.85 13.16
N GLY A 53 5.54 -1.75 12.20
CA GLY A 53 4.31 -1.85 11.41
C GLY A 53 4.26 -3.11 10.54
N THR A 54 3.09 -3.42 9.99
CA THR A 54 2.91 -4.63 9.18
C THR A 54 3.39 -4.41 7.75
N VAL A 55 4.42 -5.14 7.32
CA VAL A 55 4.91 -5.17 5.94
C VAL A 55 4.11 -6.19 5.12
N SER A 56 3.54 -5.73 4.02
CA SER A 56 2.82 -6.56 3.03
C SER A 56 3.48 -6.46 1.65
N TYR A 57 3.55 -7.60 0.97
CA TYR A 57 3.94 -7.72 -0.43
C TYR A 57 2.85 -7.18 -1.35
N LEU A 58 3.24 -6.55 -2.47
CA LEU A 58 2.30 -5.97 -3.44
C LEU A 58 2.58 -6.39 -4.88
N ALA A 59 3.85 -6.44 -5.27
CA ALA A 59 4.33 -6.81 -6.60
C ALA A 59 5.85 -7.08 -6.52
N PRO A 60 6.49 -7.70 -7.53
CA PRO A 60 7.93 -7.96 -7.51
C PRO A 60 8.74 -6.69 -7.21
N GLY A 61 9.54 -6.72 -6.14
CA GLY A 61 10.31 -5.58 -5.68
C GLY A 61 9.51 -4.45 -4.99
N LYS A 62 8.20 -4.58 -4.79
CA LYS A 62 7.31 -3.53 -4.25
C LYS A 62 6.50 -4.03 -3.04
N TYR A 63 6.55 -3.25 -1.96
CA TYR A 63 5.93 -3.56 -0.68
C TYR A 63 5.22 -2.32 -0.13
N ALA A 64 4.37 -2.51 0.88
CA ALA A 64 3.94 -1.42 1.76
C ALA A 64 4.11 -1.82 3.23
N ILE A 65 4.35 -0.83 4.09
CA ILE A 65 4.27 -0.97 5.54
C ILE A 65 3.05 -0.20 6.04
N ASN A 66 2.20 -0.83 6.85
CA ASN A 66 1.16 -0.13 7.59
C ASN A 66 1.66 0.20 9.00
N VAL A 67 1.83 1.49 9.28
CA VAL A 67 2.23 2.02 10.59
C VAL A 67 1.03 2.72 11.21
N SER A 68 0.43 2.13 12.24
CA SER A 68 -0.73 2.68 12.97
C SER A 68 -1.87 3.13 12.05
N GLY A 69 -2.25 2.30 11.07
CA GLY A 69 -3.28 2.59 10.07
C GLY A 69 -2.75 3.30 8.81
N THR A 70 -1.61 3.97 8.88
CA THR A 70 -1.02 4.69 7.73
C THR A 70 -0.19 3.74 6.87
N GLY A 71 -0.70 3.41 5.67
CA GLY A 71 0.02 2.60 4.69
C GLY A 71 0.99 3.41 3.83
N GLN A 72 2.30 3.13 3.90
CA GLN A 72 3.32 3.73 3.03
C GLN A 72 3.99 2.69 2.14
N ARG A 73 4.07 2.98 0.83
CA ARG A 73 4.68 2.11 -0.19
C ARG A 73 6.20 2.32 -0.25
N PHE A 74 6.95 1.25 -0.42
CA PHE A 74 8.40 1.27 -0.66
C PHE A 74 8.81 0.24 -1.72
N SER A 75 10.08 0.30 -2.13
CA SER A 75 10.69 -0.64 -3.06
C SER A 75 11.81 -1.41 -2.36
N VAL A 76 12.11 -2.64 -2.74
CA VAL A 76 13.34 -3.34 -2.33
C VAL A 76 14.28 -3.47 -3.54
N SER A 77 15.50 -3.92 -3.30
CA SER A 77 16.50 -4.23 -4.33
C SER A 77 17.47 -5.28 -3.77
N ASP A 78 18.39 -5.79 -4.59
CA ASP A 78 19.38 -6.81 -4.20
C ASP A 78 20.36 -6.35 -3.10
N ARG A 79 20.37 -5.04 -2.80
CA ARG A 79 21.10 -4.42 -1.68
C ARG A 79 20.28 -4.25 -0.40
N THR A 80 18.97 -4.54 -0.43
CA THR A 80 18.12 -4.50 0.76
C THR A 80 18.52 -5.63 1.69
N GLU A 81 18.86 -5.29 2.92
CA GLU A 81 19.17 -6.29 3.95
C GLU A 81 17.89 -6.74 4.65
N VAL A 82 17.59 -8.03 4.64
CA VAL A 82 16.42 -8.59 5.36
C VAL A 82 16.91 -9.38 6.57
N TYR A 83 16.35 -9.09 7.73
CA TYR A 83 16.62 -9.81 8.98
C TYR A 83 15.33 -10.37 9.58
N GLY A 84 15.32 -11.66 9.92
CA GLY A 84 14.18 -12.41 10.42
C GLY A 84 14.29 -12.77 11.91
N ALA A 85 13.12 -13.00 12.52
CA ALA A 85 12.90 -13.39 13.91
C ALA A 85 11.87 -14.54 14.02
N GLY A 86 11.83 -15.40 12.99
CA GLY A 86 10.95 -16.56 12.86
C GLY A 86 9.74 -16.35 11.94
N GLY A 87 9.26 -15.12 11.73
CA GLY A 87 8.12 -14.80 10.85
C GLY A 87 8.49 -14.56 9.39
N ILE A 88 9.72 -14.11 9.10
CA ILE A 88 10.31 -14.06 7.74
C ILE A 88 11.16 -15.31 7.49
N CYS A 89 12.16 -15.51 8.33
CA CYS A 89 13.07 -16.65 8.36
C CYS A 89 13.72 -16.75 9.76
N GLY A 90 14.57 -17.75 9.96
CA GLY A 90 15.30 -17.94 11.22
C GLY A 90 14.49 -18.62 12.31
N GLU A 91 15.00 -18.61 13.54
CA GLU A 91 14.25 -19.10 14.71
C GLU A 91 13.39 -18.01 15.35
N HIS A 92 12.35 -18.42 16.09
CA HIS A 92 11.46 -17.53 16.84
C HIS A 92 12.17 -16.90 18.05
N THR A 93 12.97 -15.86 17.79
CA THR A 93 13.82 -15.17 18.77
C THR A 93 13.46 -13.68 18.88
N PRO A 94 13.69 -13.01 20.03
CA PRO A 94 13.44 -11.58 20.17
C PRO A 94 14.39 -10.68 19.36
N GLU A 95 15.48 -11.23 18.83
CA GLU A 95 16.55 -10.50 18.14
C GLU A 95 16.64 -10.93 16.67
N ALA A 96 16.11 -10.09 15.77
CA ALA A 96 16.15 -10.35 14.34
C ALA A 96 17.58 -10.28 13.78
N THR A 97 18.28 -11.41 13.80
CA THR A 97 19.71 -11.54 13.52
C THR A 97 19.99 -12.47 12.33
N ASP A 98 19.09 -13.42 12.05
CA ASP A 98 19.15 -14.28 10.87
C ASP A 98 18.96 -13.48 9.58
N ARG A 99 19.87 -13.65 8.62
CA ARG A 99 19.84 -12.95 7.32
C ARG A 99 18.93 -13.70 6.32
N CYS A 100 17.76 -13.13 6.03
CA CYS A 100 16.82 -13.71 5.07
C CYS A 100 17.09 -13.26 3.62
N THR A 101 16.50 -14.00 2.69
CA THR A 101 16.39 -13.66 1.27
C THR A 101 15.21 -12.73 0.97
N LEU A 102 15.16 -12.19 -0.25
CA LEU A 102 14.02 -11.40 -0.74
C LEU A 102 12.79 -12.28 -1.06
N ASP A 103 12.98 -13.58 -1.30
CA ASP A 103 11.88 -14.52 -1.56
C ASP A 103 11.16 -14.91 -0.27
N GLU A 104 11.87 -15.13 0.83
CA GLU A 104 11.27 -15.30 2.16
C GLU A 104 10.50 -14.03 2.59
N LEU A 105 11.06 -12.83 2.36
CA LEU A 105 10.36 -11.57 2.60
C LEU A 105 9.08 -11.44 1.75
N LYS A 106 9.10 -11.91 0.50
CA LYS A 106 7.93 -11.96 -0.38
C LYS A 106 6.88 -12.91 0.18
N GLU A 107 7.26 -14.11 0.60
CA GLU A 107 6.32 -15.11 1.13
C GLU A 107 5.69 -14.66 2.46
N ALA A 108 6.48 -14.25 3.45
CA ALA A 108 5.99 -13.67 4.70
C ALA A 108 5.15 -12.41 4.46
N GLY A 109 5.54 -11.58 3.47
CA GLY A 109 4.80 -10.41 3.05
C GLY A 109 3.41 -10.69 2.47
N ASN A 110 3.10 -11.91 2.02
CA ASN A 110 1.72 -12.26 1.62
C ASN A 110 0.79 -12.47 2.83
N GLY A 111 1.34 -12.95 3.97
CA GLY A 111 0.60 -13.02 5.24
C GLY A 111 0.54 -11.68 5.98
N GLY A 112 1.55 -10.83 5.79
CA GLY A 112 1.72 -9.57 6.50
C GLY A 112 2.56 -9.76 7.76
N VAL A 113 3.80 -9.27 7.74
CA VAL A 113 4.79 -9.52 8.80
C VAL A 113 5.13 -8.25 9.58
N PRO A 114 5.17 -8.26 10.93
CA PRO A 114 5.58 -7.10 11.72
C PRO A 114 7.06 -6.81 11.51
N ALA A 115 7.40 -5.59 11.08
CA ALA A 115 8.78 -5.19 10.80
C ALA A 115 9.02 -3.69 10.99
N ILE A 116 10.31 -3.34 11.02
CA ILE A 116 10.83 -1.98 10.85
C ILE A 116 11.58 -1.94 9.53
N VAL A 117 11.35 -0.90 8.72
CA VAL A 117 11.94 -0.73 7.40
C VAL A 117 12.69 0.59 7.34
N VAL A 118 14.01 0.53 7.17
CA VAL A 118 14.84 1.70 6.86
C VAL A 118 14.77 1.92 5.36
N VAL A 119 14.26 3.08 4.95
CA VAL A 119 14.11 3.49 3.54
C VAL A 119 15.05 4.65 3.25
N GLU A 120 15.68 4.64 2.08
CA GLU A 120 16.33 5.80 1.49
C GLU A 120 15.80 6.04 0.08
N LYS A 121 15.37 7.28 -0.20
CA LYS A 121 14.91 7.71 -1.55
C LYS A 121 13.79 6.82 -2.13
N GLY A 122 12.93 6.24 -1.27
CA GLY A 122 11.87 5.31 -1.67
C GLY A 122 12.28 3.84 -1.89
N VAL A 123 13.53 3.48 -1.56
CA VAL A 123 14.07 2.10 -1.60
C VAL A 123 14.49 1.68 -0.19
N ALA A 124 14.04 0.51 0.29
CA ALA A 124 14.48 -0.05 1.57
C ALA A 124 15.95 -0.45 1.51
N THR A 125 16.76 0.08 2.43
CA THR A 125 18.13 -0.36 2.65
C THR A 125 18.18 -1.50 3.65
N ARG A 126 17.28 -1.51 4.64
CA ARG A 126 17.13 -2.61 5.61
C ARG A 126 15.66 -2.87 5.96
N VAL A 127 15.29 -4.13 6.08
CA VAL A 127 14.05 -4.66 6.66
C VAL A 127 14.46 -5.52 7.85
N THR A 128 13.91 -5.25 9.02
CA THR A 128 14.17 -6.01 10.25
C THR A 128 12.84 -6.42 10.85
N GLU A 129 12.60 -7.71 10.95
CA GLU A 129 11.42 -8.25 11.61
C GLU A 129 11.35 -7.75 13.06
N VAL A 130 10.14 -7.42 13.52
CA VAL A 130 9.88 -7.10 14.92
C VAL A 130 9.23 -8.32 15.53
N PHE A 131 9.95 -8.99 16.43
CA PHE A 131 9.37 -10.06 17.23
C PHE A 131 8.20 -9.50 18.05
N THR A 132 6.99 -9.68 17.53
CA THR A 132 5.77 -9.56 18.33
C THR A 132 5.57 -10.90 19.03
N PRO A 133 5.73 -10.99 20.37
CA PRO A 133 5.16 -12.13 21.07
C PRO A 133 3.67 -12.19 20.73
N ARG A 134 3.09 -13.39 20.59
CA ARG A 134 1.63 -13.55 20.45
C ARG A 134 0.93 -13.30 21.78
N THR A 135 1.03 -12.06 22.26
CA THR A 135 -0.07 -11.43 22.99
C THR A 135 -1.28 -11.53 22.07
N SER A 136 -2.32 -12.25 22.49
CA SER A 136 -3.63 -12.14 21.87
C SER A 136 -4.02 -10.66 21.74
N PRO A 137 -4.88 -10.27 20.77
CA PRO A 137 -5.42 -8.92 20.77
C PRO A 137 -5.96 -8.59 22.18
N PRO A 138 -5.73 -7.36 22.69
CA PRO A 138 -6.14 -7.01 24.05
C PRO A 138 -7.61 -7.34 24.19
N ASP A 139 -7.94 -8.13 25.22
CA ASP A 139 -9.26 -8.72 25.37
C ASP A 139 -10.33 -7.64 25.26
N VAL A 140 -11.06 -7.64 24.14
CA VAL A 140 -12.17 -6.71 23.91
C VAL A 140 -13.32 -7.27 24.70
N GLY A 141 -13.26 -7.01 26.02
CA GLY A 141 -14.07 -7.63 27.04
C GLY A 141 -15.52 -7.71 26.59
N HIS A 142 -16.00 -8.94 26.42
CA HIS A 142 -17.35 -9.21 25.94
C HIS A 142 -18.33 -8.99 27.10
N SER A 143 -18.47 -7.73 27.51
CA SER A 143 -19.36 -7.27 28.57
C SER A 143 -20.81 -7.32 28.09
N THR A 144 -21.35 -8.53 27.99
CA THR A 144 -22.78 -8.80 27.96
C THR A 144 -23.32 -8.78 29.38
N GLU A 145 -23.85 -7.62 29.80
CA GLU A 145 -25.03 -7.46 30.65
C GLU A 145 -25.63 -6.05 30.42
#